data_AF-A0A0M9YBL7-F1
#
_entry.id   AF-A0A0M9YBL7-F1
#
_cell.length_a   1.000
_cell.length_b   1.000
_cell.length_c   1.000
_cell.angle_alpha   90.00
_cell.angle_beta   90.00
_cell.angle_gamma   90.00
#
_symmetry.space_group_name_H-M   'P 1'
#
loop_
_entity.id
_entity.type
_entity.pdbx_description
1 polymer ?
#
loop_
_entity_poly.entity_id
_entity_poly.type
_entity_poly.pdbx_seq_one_letter_code
_entity_poly.pdbx_strand_id
1 'polypeptide(L)'
;MTSQTASVPTPDQISRAPKVLLHDHLDGGLRPGTIIDIAEATGYTGLPETEADKLGIWFREAADSGSLERYLETFAHTCAVMQTRDALFRVAAECAEDLAEDGVVYAEVRYAPEQHLEQGLTLEEVVEAVNAGFREGERRARANGHRIRVGALLTAMRHAARALEIAELANSYRDSGVVGFDIAGAEAGFPPTRHLDAFEYLKRENNHFTIHAGEAFGLPSIWQALQWCGADRLGHGVRIIDDIEIADDGSVKLGRLASYVRDKRIPLEMCPTSNLQTGAATSYADHPIGLLRKLHFRATVNTDNRLMSGTSMSQEFEHLTNAFGYTLEDMQWFTVNAMKSAFIPFDERLAMINDVIKPGYAELKSEWLFQQTATTSGSAVAGG
;
A
#
# COMPACT_ATOMS: atom_id res chain seq x y z
N MET A 1 2.21 -24.67 -31.93
CA MET A 1 2.29 -24.14 -30.55
C MET A 1 1.08 -23.26 -30.36
N THR A 2 0.03 -23.79 -29.74
CA THR A 2 -1.21 -23.06 -29.49
C THR A 2 -0.90 -21.90 -28.55
N SER A 3 -0.96 -20.69 -29.09
CA SER A 3 -0.98 -19.43 -28.33
C SER A 3 -2.15 -19.49 -27.35
N GLN A 4 -1.90 -19.94 -26.11
CA GLN A 4 -2.87 -19.83 -25.03
C GLN A 4 -3.12 -18.34 -24.82
N THR A 5 -4.35 -17.90 -25.04
CA THR A 5 -4.82 -16.61 -24.53
C THR A 5 -4.66 -16.64 -23.02
N ALA A 6 -3.76 -15.82 -22.48
CA ALA A 6 -3.58 -15.68 -21.04
C ALA A 6 -4.94 -15.36 -20.41
N SER A 7 -5.43 -16.24 -19.54
CA SER A 7 -6.74 -16.09 -18.92
C SER A 7 -6.66 -15.14 -17.73
N VAL A 8 -7.76 -14.42 -17.51
CA VAL A 8 -8.01 -13.65 -16.28
C VAL A 8 -7.90 -14.60 -15.07
N PRO A 9 -7.12 -14.26 -14.02
CA PRO A 9 -6.97 -15.11 -12.84
C PRO A 9 -8.28 -15.23 -12.06
N THR A 10 -8.49 -16.38 -11.40
CA THR A 10 -9.61 -16.55 -10.47
C THR A 10 -9.37 -15.78 -9.16
N PRO A 11 -10.42 -15.45 -8.38
CA PRO A 11 -10.25 -14.82 -7.06
C PRO A 11 -9.32 -15.61 -6.13
N ASP A 12 -9.38 -16.95 -6.16
CA ASP A 12 -8.47 -17.82 -5.40
C ASP A 12 -7.00 -17.66 -5.85
N GLN A 13 -6.75 -17.61 -7.16
CA GLN A 13 -5.40 -17.37 -7.69
C GLN A 13 -4.91 -15.97 -7.32
N ILE A 14 -5.77 -14.95 -7.33
CA ILE A 14 -5.44 -13.60 -6.89
C ILE A 14 -5.04 -13.62 -5.40
N SER A 15 -5.84 -14.26 -4.55
CA SER A 15 -5.59 -14.39 -3.11
C SER A 15 -4.24 -15.06 -2.82
N ARG A 16 -3.93 -16.18 -3.48
CA ARG A 16 -2.67 -16.92 -3.27
C ARG A 16 -1.45 -16.31 -3.97
N ALA A 17 -1.64 -15.39 -4.92
CA ALA A 17 -0.52 -14.78 -5.62
C ALA A 17 0.40 -14.04 -4.63
N PRO A 18 1.74 -14.19 -4.73
CA PRO A 18 2.66 -13.43 -3.89
C PRO A 18 2.56 -11.94 -4.27
N LYS A 19 2.32 -11.08 -3.28
CA LYS A 19 2.16 -9.64 -3.45
C LYS A 19 3.21 -8.87 -2.65
N VAL A 20 3.48 -7.64 -3.08
CA VAL A 20 4.34 -6.70 -2.38
C VAL A 20 3.61 -5.38 -2.21
N LEU A 21 3.50 -4.92 -0.97
CA LEU A 21 2.77 -3.73 -0.58
C LEU A 21 3.75 -2.67 -0.08
N LEU A 22 3.75 -1.47 -0.66
CA LEU A 22 4.67 -0.40 -0.29
C LEU A 22 3.98 0.83 0.29
N HIS A 23 2.65 0.87 0.26
CA HIS A 23 1.85 2.02 0.66
C HIS A 23 0.59 1.57 1.39
N ASP A 24 0.73 1.45 2.70
CA ASP A 24 -0.33 1.04 3.60
C ASP A 24 -0.14 1.71 4.96
N HIS A 25 -1.15 2.43 5.42
CA HIS A 25 -1.16 3.15 6.69
C HIS A 25 -1.70 2.24 7.80
N LEU A 26 -0.88 2.01 8.83
CA LEU A 26 -1.26 1.17 9.97
C LEU A 26 -2.47 1.76 10.71
N ASP A 27 -2.45 3.07 10.91
CA ASP A 27 -3.48 3.92 11.53
C ASP A 27 -4.74 4.05 10.66
N GLY A 28 -4.71 3.59 9.41
CA GLY A 28 -5.88 3.45 8.52
C GLY A 28 -6.26 2.00 8.18
N GLY A 29 -5.63 1.02 8.84
CA GLY A 29 -5.71 -0.40 8.49
C GLY A 29 -6.25 -1.33 9.58
N LEU A 30 -6.80 -0.79 10.67
CA LEU A 30 -7.26 -1.56 11.84
C LEU A 30 -8.45 -2.46 11.51
N ARG A 31 -8.57 -3.58 12.22
CA ARG A 31 -9.79 -4.40 12.22
C ARG A 31 -10.90 -3.68 13.00
N PRO A 32 -12.14 -3.56 12.49
CA PRO A 32 -13.24 -2.92 13.23
C PRO A 32 -13.50 -3.53 14.61
N GLY A 33 -13.45 -4.86 14.72
CA GLY A 33 -13.60 -5.55 16.01
C GLY A 33 -12.51 -5.17 17.02
N THR A 34 -11.27 -5.03 16.56
CA THR A 34 -10.15 -4.59 17.42
C THR A 34 -10.33 -3.15 17.89
N ILE A 35 -10.88 -2.26 17.06
CA ILE A 35 -11.21 -0.89 17.48
C ILE A 35 -12.21 -0.92 18.65
N ILE A 36 -13.27 -1.72 18.54
CA ILE A 36 -14.29 -1.86 19.59
C ILE A 36 -13.67 -2.42 20.88
N ASP A 37 -12.93 -3.52 20.78
CA ASP A 37 -12.27 -4.15 21.93
C ASP A 37 -11.35 -3.17 22.68
N ILE A 38 -10.53 -2.41 21.95
CA ILE A 38 -9.60 -1.46 22.57
C ILE A 38 -10.34 -0.24 23.12
N ALA A 39 -11.38 0.23 22.42
CA ALA A 39 -12.20 1.34 22.90
C ALA A 39 -12.88 0.98 24.23
N GLU A 40 -13.43 -0.22 24.36
CA GLU A 40 -13.99 -0.72 25.62
C GLU A 40 -12.93 -0.82 26.72
N ALA A 41 -11.76 -1.39 26.40
CA ALA A 41 -10.68 -1.58 27.37
C ALA A 41 -10.07 -0.26 27.88
N THR A 42 -10.06 0.78 27.04
CA THR A 42 -9.49 2.11 27.36
C THR A 42 -10.53 3.13 27.81
N GLY A 43 -11.82 2.80 27.73
CA GLY A 43 -12.93 3.70 28.07
C GLY A 43 -13.20 4.79 27.02
N TYR A 44 -12.78 4.59 25.77
CA TYR A 44 -13.07 5.50 24.66
C TYR A 44 -14.52 5.33 24.19
N THR A 45 -15.36 6.33 24.44
CA THR A 45 -16.80 6.30 24.10
C THR A 45 -17.16 7.07 22.82
N GLY A 46 -16.16 7.47 22.03
CA GLY A 46 -16.36 8.32 20.86
C GLY A 46 -16.78 7.58 19.59
N LEU A 47 -16.82 6.24 19.60
CA LEU A 47 -17.13 5.47 18.41
C LEU A 47 -18.56 5.71 17.90
N PRO A 48 -18.76 5.83 16.57
CA PRO A 48 -20.06 6.05 15.97
C PRO A 48 -20.92 4.78 15.96
N GLU A 49 -20.29 3.61 16.04
CA GLU A 49 -20.93 2.29 16.07
C GLU A 49 -20.13 1.34 16.99
N THR A 50 -20.83 0.39 17.62
CA THR A 50 -20.25 -0.59 18.56
C THR A 50 -20.32 -2.04 18.05
N GLU A 51 -20.81 -2.25 16.83
CA GLU A 51 -20.81 -3.55 16.16
C GLU A 51 -19.80 -3.54 15.02
N ALA A 52 -18.90 -4.54 14.96
CA ALA A 52 -17.75 -4.54 14.06
C ALA A 52 -18.12 -4.33 12.58
N ASP A 53 -19.11 -5.06 12.08
CA ASP A 53 -19.55 -4.95 10.68
C ASP A 53 -20.10 -3.55 10.37
N LYS A 54 -20.90 -2.98 11.27
CA LYS A 54 -21.48 -1.63 11.09
C LYS A 54 -20.41 -0.56 11.18
N LEU A 55 -19.47 -0.71 12.10
CA LEU A 55 -18.34 0.21 12.24
C LEU A 55 -17.49 0.20 10.96
N GLY A 56 -17.18 -0.97 10.40
CA GLY A 56 -16.47 -1.09 9.13
C GLY A 56 -17.21 -0.40 7.97
N ILE A 57 -18.53 -0.56 7.87
CA ILE A 57 -19.36 0.15 6.89
C ILE A 57 -19.27 1.66 7.10
N TRP A 58 -19.40 2.13 8.34
CA TRP A 58 -19.32 3.54 8.67
C TRP A 58 -17.98 4.15 8.27
N PHE A 59 -16.86 3.46 8.54
CA PHE A 59 -15.53 3.90 8.14
C PHE A 59 -15.42 4.11 6.62
N ARG A 60 -15.90 3.13 5.85
CA ARG A 60 -15.92 3.20 4.40
C ARG A 60 -16.78 4.35 3.87
N GLU A 61 -18.01 4.48 4.38
CA GLU A 61 -18.94 5.53 3.96
C GLU A 61 -18.45 6.93 4.35
N ALA A 62 -17.78 7.07 5.50
CA ALA A 62 -17.17 8.32 5.93
C ALA A 62 -16.04 8.73 4.98
N ALA A 63 -15.15 7.80 4.64
CA ALA A 63 -14.01 8.04 3.77
C ALA A 63 -14.43 8.33 2.31
N ASP A 64 -15.48 7.69 1.81
CA ASP A 64 -16.02 7.86 0.45
C ASP A 64 -17.04 9.01 0.34
N SER A 65 -17.21 9.83 1.38
CA SER A 65 -18.27 10.85 1.42
C SER A 65 -18.01 12.10 0.56
N GLY A 66 -16.80 12.24 0.01
CA GLY A 66 -16.35 13.47 -0.64
C GLY A 66 -16.14 14.66 0.32
N SER A 67 -16.23 14.44 1.64
CA SER A 67 -15.97 15.45 2.66
C SER A 67 -14.64 15.17 3.37
N LEU A 68 -13.71 16.11 3.28
CA LEU A 68 -12.44 16.04 4.00
C LEU A 68 -12.66 15.93 5.52
N GLU A 69 -13.68 16.61 6.05
CA GLU A 69 -14.02 16.56 7.48
C GLU A 69 -14.39 15.13 7.91
N ARG A 70 -15.28 14.47 7.16
CA ARG A 70 -15.68 13.09 7.44
C ARG A 70 -14.54 12.09 7.22
N TYR A 71 -13.68 12.34 6.23
CA TYR A 71 -12.49 11.54 6.03
C TYR A 71 -11.56 11.64 7.26
N LEU A 72 -11.29 12.85 7.76
CA LEU A 72 -10.45 13.05 8.95
C LEU A 72 -11.08 12.52 10.25
N GLU A 73 -12.41 12.52 10.35
CA GLU A 73 -13.14 11.92 11.47
C GLU A 73 -12.77 10.44 11.66
N THR A 74 -12.54 9.71 10.57
CA THR A 74 -12.13 8.30 10.66
C THR A 74 -10.79 8.13 11.40
N PHE A 75 -9.79 8.98 11.11
CA PHE A 75 -8.50 8.96 11.80
C PHE A 75 -8.61 9.39 13.27
N ALA A 76 -9.59 10.22 13.62
CA ALA A 76 -9.81 10.58 15.02
C ALA A 76 -10.12 9.34 15.88
N HIS A 77 -10.90 8.39 15.36
CA HIS A 77 -11.23 7.16 16.07
C HIS A 77 -10.08 6.16 16.11
N THR A 78 -9.37 5.94 14.99
CA THR A 78 -8.27 4.99 14.95
C THR A 78 -7.09 5.46 15.80
N CYS A 79 -6.73 6.75 15.72
CA CYS A 79 -5.70 7.33 16.58
C CYS A 79 -6.09 7.27 18.06
N ALA A 80 -7.36 7.54 18.41
CA ALA A 80 -7.81 7.51 19.81
C ALA A 80 -7.63 6.14 20.48
N VAL A 81 -7.81 5.04 19.73
CA VAL A 81 -7.60 3.69 20.27
C VAL A 81 -6.14 3.23 20.20
N MET A 82 -5.25 3.96 19.53
CA MET A 82 -3.83 3.62 19.36
C MET A 82 -2.89 4.40 20.31
N GLN A 83 -3.37 4.79 21.50
CA GLN A 83 -2.60 5.62 22.44
C GLN A 83 -1.79 4.82 23.49
N THR A 84 -1.80 3.49 23.44
CA THR A 84 -1.08 2.63 24.40
C THR A 84 -0.15 1.65 23.69
N ARG A 85 0.92 1.23 24.39
CA ARG A 85 1.89 0.26 23.87
C ARG A 85 1.21 -1.04 23.42
N ASP A 86 0.28 -1.56 24.22
CA ASP A 86 -0.41 -2.82 23.93
C ASP A 86 -1.36 -2.70 22.74
N ALA A 87 -2.05 -1.56 22.58
CA ALA A 87 -2.89 -1.29 21.42
C ALA A 87 -2.07 -1.23 20.13
N LEU A 88 -0.97 -0.46 20.12
CA LEU A 88 -0.06 -0.35 18.98
C LEU A 88 0.55 -1.70 18.60
N PHE A 89 0.99 -2.46 19.60
CA PHE A 89 1.52 -3.81 19.42
C PHE A 89 0.47 -4.74 18.78
N ARG A 90 -0.76 -4.75 19.31
CA ARG A 90 -1.85 -5.59 18.80
C ARG A 90 -2.18 -5.23 17.35
N VAL A 91 -2.40 -3.95 17.07
CA VAL A 91 -2.75 -3.46 15.73
C VAL A 91 -1.65 -3.80 14.71
N ALA A 92 -0.37 -3.63 15.07
CA ALA A 92 0.75 -3.99 14.20
C ALA A 92 0.87 -5.51 13.96
N ALA A 93 0.64 -6.33 14.98
CA ALA A 93 0.62 -7.79 14.83
C ALA A 93 -0.50 -8.24 13.89
N GLU A 94 -1.72 -7.75 14.11
CA GLU A 94 -2.89 -8.07 13.29
C GLU A 94 -2.72 -7.61 11.83
N CYS A 95 -2.11 -6.44 11.61
CA CYS A 95 -1.78 -5.95 10.28
C CYS A 95 -0.89 -6.93 9.50
N ALA A 96 0.19 -7.42 10.13
CA ALA A 96 1.08 -8.38 9.47
C ALA A 96 0.41 -9.75 9.22
N GLU A 97 -0.48 -10.19 10.12
CA GLU A 97 -1.29 -11.39 9.94
C GLU A 97 -2.24 -11.26 8.74
N ASP A 98 -3.03 -10.19 8.69
CA ASP A 98 -4.00 -9.93 7.60
C ASP A 98 -3.31 -9.84 6.23
N LEU A 99 -2.17 -9.14 6.17
CA LEU A 99 -1.40 -9.02 4.95
C LEU A 99 -0.84 -10.37 4.48
N ALA A 100 -0.35 -11.20 5.40
CA ALA A 100 0.18 -12.52 5.07
C ALA A 100 -0.92 -13.49 4.60
N GLU A 101 -2.09 -13.42 5.22
CA GLU A 101 -3.29 -14.17 4.81
C GLU A 101 -3.75 -13.75 3.41
N ASP A 102 -3.61 -12.47 3.07
CA ASP A 102 -3.90 -11.92 1.73
C ASP A 102 -2.76 -12.10 0.71
N GLY A 103 -1.81 -13.02 0.99
CA GLY A 103 -0.73 -13.40 0.08
C GLY A 103 0.39 -12.36 -0.07
N VAL A 104 0.45 -11.34 0.80
CA VAL A 104 1.56 -10.37 0.82
C VAL A 104 2.79 -11.02 1.44
N VAL A 105 3.89 -11.05 0.68
CA VAL A 105 5.16 -11.65 1.12
C VAL A 105 6.15 -10.62 1.64
N TYR A 106 5.95 -9.34 1.27
CA TYR A 106 6.72 -8.22 1.79
C TYR A 106 5.84 -6.97 1.86
N ALA A 107 5.89 -6.26 2.98
CA ALA A 107 5.15 -5.03 3.19
C ALA A 107 6.06 -3.92 3.76
N GLU A 108 5.86 -2.70 3.29
CA GLU A 108 6.30 -1.48 3.97
C GLU A 108 5.07 -0.74 4.47
N VAL A 109 4.86 -0.79 5.78
CA VAL A 109 3.69 -0.22 6.45
C VAL A 109 4.10 1.09 7.11
N ARG A 110 3.34 2.14 6.84
CA ARG A 110 3.61 3.50 7.31
C ARG A 110 2.66 3.90 8.43
N TYR A 111 3.08 4.80 9.30
CA TYR A 111 2.26 5.39 10.35
C TYR A 111 2.92 6.65 10.88
N ALA A 112 2.15 7.55 11.49
CA ALA A 112 2.68 8.76 12.09
C ALA A 112 2.87 8.60 13.61
N PRO A 113 4.10 8.32 14.11
CA PRO A 113 4.30 8.09 15.55
C PRO A 113 3.90 9.29 16.41
N GLU A 114 3.93 10.51 15.86
CA GLU A 114 3.51 11.73 16.55
C GLU A 114 2.00 11.78 16.87
N GLN A 115 1.17 10.92 16.24
CA GLN A 115 -0.27 10.84 16.50
C GLN A 115 -0.63 9.94 17.71
N HIS A 116 0.36 9.32 18.36
CA HIS A 116 0.15 8.31 19.40
C HIS A 116 0.75 8.70 20.76
N LEU A 117 0.81 10.01 21.05
CA LEU A 117 1.50 10.56 22.23
C LEU A 117 0.54 11.11 23.29
N GLU A 118 -0.77 11.07 23.08
CA GLU A 118 -1.76 11.75 23.92
C GLU A 118 -1.90 11.13 25.32
N GLN A 119 -1.55 9.84 25.47
CA GLN A 119 -1.54 9.14 26.77
C GLN A 119 -0.13 8.93 27.33
N GLY A 120 0.85 9.74 26.89
CA GLY A 120 2.15 9.86 27.54
C GLY A 120 3.24 8.92 27.00
N LEU A 121 3.00 8.24 25.87
CA LEU A 121 4.08 7.55 25.15
C LEU A 121 5.07 8.56 24.57
N THR A 122 6.33 8.15 24.52
CA THR A 122 7.38 8.79 23.72
C THR A 122 7.34 8.28 22.27
N LEU A 123 7.99 8.99 21.35
CA LEU A 123 8.08 8.56 19.95
C LEU A 123 8.78 7.19 19.83
N GLU A 124 9.85 6.98 20.60
CA GLU A 124 10.60 5.74 20.67
C GLU A 124 9.72 4.57 21.15
N GLU A 125 8.94 4.78 22.21
CA GLU A 125 8.03 3.74 22.72
C GLU A 125 6.96 3.35 21.69
N VAL A 126 6.46 4.30 20.90
CA VAL A 126 5.53 4.03 19.79
C VAL A 126 6.21 3.17 18.73
N VAL A 127 7.42 3.55 18.28
CA VAL A 127 8.17 2.80 17.27
C VAL A 127 8.50 1.38 17.73
N GLU A 128 8.95 1.23 18.98
CA GLU A 128 9.26 -0.07 19.56
C GLU A 128 8.03 -0.96 19.71
N ALA A 129 6.88 -0.40 20.09
CA ALA A 129 5.62 -1.14 20.19
C ALA A 129 5.20 -1.71 18.84
N VAL A 130 5.20 -0.86 17.81
CA VAL A 130 4.81 -1.24 16.44
C VAL A 130 5.78 -2.25 15.85
N ASN A 131 7.09 -2.05 15.97
CA ASN A 131 8.09 -3.00 15.46
C ASN A 131 7.99 -4.36 16.17
N ALA A 132 7.76 -4.38 17.48
CA ALA A 132 7.52 -5.62 18.23
C ALA A 132 6.24 -6.31 17.77
N GLY A 133 5.17 -5.55 17.52
CA GLY A 133 3.92 -6.07 16.97
C GLY A 133 4.12 -6.70 15.59
N PHE A 134 4.83 -6.03 14.68
CA PHE A 134 5.17 -6.61 13.37
C PHE A 134 5.95 -7.92 13.49
N ARG A 135 6.96 -8.01 14.39
CA ARG A 135 7.68 -9.27 14.62
C ARG A 135 6.76 -10.38 15.12
N GLU A 136 5.83 -10.06 16.00
CA GLU A 136 4.85 -11.01 16.51
C GLU A 136 3.87 -11.47 15.42
N GLY A 137 3.36 -10.56 14.60
CA GLY A 137 2.48 -10.88 13.48
C GLY A 137 3.18 -11.75 12.42
N GLU A 138 4.43 -11.45 12.08
CA GLU A 138 5.26 -12.31 11.22
C GLU A 138 5.42 -13.73 11.79
N ARG A 139 5.59 -13.84 13.12
CA ARG A 139 5.70 -15.13 13.82
C ARG A 139 4.39 -15.91 13.77
N ARG A 140 3.25 -15.24 13.98
CA ARG A 140 1.90 -15.85 13.90
C ARG A 140 1.55 -16.28 12.49
N ALA A 141 1.79 -15.43 11.50
CA ALA A 141 1.64 -15.76 10.08
C ALA A 141 2.44 -17.02 9.71
N ARG A 142 3.70 -17.11 10.16
CA ARG A 142 4.54 -18.30 9.97
C ARG A 142 3.96 -19.55 10.60
N ALA A 143 3.43 -19.45 11.81
CA ALA A 143 2.78 -20.57 12.50
C ALA A 143 1.53 -21.07 11.74
N ASN A 144 0.84 -20.16 11.04
CA ASN A 144 -0.33 -20.45 10.22
C ASN A 144 0.03 -20.85 8.76
N GLY A 145 1.31 -21.07 8.44
CA GLY A 145 1.76 -21.50 7.11
C GLY A 145 1.94 -20.37 6.09
N HIS A 146 1.77 -19.12 6.50
CA HIS A 146 2.03 -17.94 5.67
C HIS A 146 3.45 -17.43 5.88
N ARG A 147 3.93 -16.56 4.98
CA ARG A 147 5.23 -15.90 5.11
C ARG A 147 5.11 -14.45 4.69
N ILE A 148 5.55 -13.56 5.56
CA ILE A 148 5.64 -12.13 5.30
C ILE A 148 6.90 -11.59 5.97
N ARG A 149 7.44 -10.53 5.40
CA ARG A 149 8.37 -9.62 6.08
C ARG A 149 7.80 -8.21 6.03
N VAL A 150 7.82 -7.51 7.15
CA VAL A 150 7.33 -6.14 7.27
C VAL A 150 8.49 -5.20 7.60
N GLY A 151 8.53 -4.03 6.96
CA GLY A 151 9.34 -2.89 7.34
C GLY A 151 8.44 -1.70 7.68
N ALA A 152 8.82 -0.89 8.65
CA ALA A 152 8.11 0.33 9.02
C ALA A 152 8.59 1.53 8.20
N LEU A 153 7.68 2.42 7.82
CA LEU A 153 8.01 3.79 7.41
C LEU A 153 7.47 4.75 8.47
N LEU A 154 8.30 5.67 8.95
CA LEU A 154 7.82 6.70 9.87
C LEU A 154 7.37 7.92 9.08
N THR A 155 6.11 8.30 9.29
CA THR A 155 5.48 9.40 8.57
C THR A 155 5.45 10.65 9.43
N ALA A 156 5.91 11.78 8.90
CA ALA A 156 5.61 13.08 9.50
C ALA A 156 4.38 13.72 8.85
N MET A 157 3.51 14.31 9.65
CA MET A 157 2.33 15.00 9.15
C MET A 157 2.69 16.37 8.62
N ARG A 158 2.26 16.69 7.39
CA ARG A 158 2.57 17.95 6.69
C ARG A 158 2.21 19.23 7.45
N HIS A 159 1.24 19.14 8.34
CA HIS A 159 0.75 20.27 9.14
C HIS A 159 1.46 20.39 10.51
N ALA A 160 2.23 19.37 10.91
CA ALA A 160 3.02 19.37 12.13
C ALA A 160 4.43 19.91 11.87
N ALA A 161 5.04 20.47 12.92
CA ALA A 161 6.38 21.06 12.88
C ALA A 161 7.46 20.09 13.41
N ARG A 162 7.36 18.78 13.10
CA ARG A 162 8.25 17.74 13.64
C ARG A 162 8.96 16.88 12.59
N ALA A 163 8.88 17.25 11.31
CA ALA A 163 9.41 16.41 10.23
C ALA A 163 10.88 16.02 10.39
N LEU A 164 11.74 16.95 10.85
CA LEU A 164 13.16 16.64 11.12
C LEU A 164 13.32 15.65 12.28
N GLU A 165 12.58 15.82 13.37
CA GLU A 165 12.62 14.91 14.53
C GLU A 165 12.18 13.49 14.15
N ILE A 166 11.10 13.36 13.36
CA ILE A 166 10.65 12.05 12.86
C ILE A 166 11.65 11.45 11.86
N ALA A 167 12.34 12.27 11.06
CA ALA A 167 13.40 11.80 10.17
C ALA A 167 14.64 11.32 10.93
N GLU A 168 15.05 12.01 11.99
CA GLU A 168 16.13 11.57 12.89
C GLU A 168 15.77 10.24 13.58
N LEU A 169 14.52 10.09 14.01
CA LEU A 169 13.99 8.85 14.57
C LEU A 169 13.98 7.70 13.53
N ALA A 170 13.54 7.97 12.30
CA ALA A 170 13.56 6.98 11.23
C ALA A 170 14.99 6.50 10.94
N ASN A 171 15.97 7.42 10.99
CA ASN A 171 17.37 7.08 10.82
C ASN A 171 17.94 6.29 12.00
N SER A 172 17.57 6.58 13.25
CA SER A 172 18.07 5.86 14.42
C SER A 172 17.58 4.41 14.46
N TYR A 173 16.39 4.12 13.94
CA TYR A 173 15.81 2.78 13.85
C TYR A 173 16.01 2.08 12.49
N ARG A 174 16.84 2.64 11.58
CA ARG A 174 17.02 2.10 10.21
C ARG A 174 17.51 0.65 10.16
N ASP A 175 18.27 0.25 11.18
CA ASP A 175 18.82 -1.11 11.33
C ASP A 175 17.96 -1.96 12.29
N SER A 176 16.81 -1.44 12.72
CA SER A 176 15.92 -2.00 13.74
C SER A 176 14.44 -1.98 13.31
N GLY A 177 14.17 -2.28 12.04
CA GLY A 177 12.83 -2.52 11.52
C GLY A 177 12.17 -1.33 10.81
N VAL A 178 12.70 -0.11 10.96
CA VAL A 178 12.31 1.03 10.13
C VAL A 178 13.14 1.01 8.85
N VAL A 179 12.51 1.10 7.69
CA VAL A 179 13.20 1.04 6.38
C VAL A 179 13.12 2.35 5.61
N GLY A 180 12.45 3.36 6.15
CA GLY A 180 12.44 4.68 5.54
C GLY A 180 11.50 5.67 6.23
N PHE A 181 11.33 6.81 5.57
CA PHE A 181 10.55 7.94 6.03
C PHE A 181 9.51 8.37 4.97
N ASP A 182 8.43 9.01 5.43
CA ASP A 182 7.39 9.60 4.57
C ASP A 182 6.88 10.93 5.12
N ILE A 183 6.21 11.71 4.27
CA ILE A 183 5.30 12.77 4.73
C ILE A 183 3.90 12.58 4.14
N ALA A 184 2.88 12.75 4.98
CA ALA A 184 1.47 12.58 4.61
C ALA A 184 0.57 13.66 5.19
N GLY A 185 -0.73 13.56 4.91
CA GLY A 185 -1.74 14.58 5.21
C GLY A 185 -2.01 15.51 4.03
N ALA A 186 -2.75 16.60 4.28
CA ALA A 186 -3.22 17.51 3.23
C ALA A 186 -2.07 18.01 2.34
N GLU A 187 -2.11 17.69 1.05
CA GLU A 187 -1.05 18.04 0.10
C GLU A 187 -1.17 19.51 -0.37
N ALA A 188 -2.37 19.90 -0.81
CA ALA A 188 -2.64 21.25 -1.31
C ALA A 188 -2.46 22.29 -0.20
N GLY A 189 -1.59 23.28 -0.42
CA GLY A 189 -1.26 24.30 0.57
C GLY A 189 -0.16 23.93 1.56
N PHE A 190 0.31 22.68 1.56
CA PHE A 190 1.41 22.18 2.40
C PHE A 190 2.50 21.51 1.53
N PRO A 191 3.24 22.29 0.72
CA PRO A 191 4.20 21.74 -0.22
C PRO A 191 5.32 20.98 0.51
N PRO A 192 5.87 19.90 -0.10
CA PRO A 192 6.92 19.10 0.51
C PRO A 192 8.18 19.93 0.82
N THR A 193 8.41 21.03 0.10
CA THR A 193 9.54 21.94 0.33
C THR A 193 9.53 22.65 1.69
N ARG A 194 8.47 22.51 2.51
CA ARG A 194 8.47 22.97 3.91
C ARG A 194 9.29 22.07 4.84
N HIS A 195 9.66 20.87 4.38
CA HIS A 195 10.35 19.85 5.18
C HIS A 195 11.74 19.53 4.60
N LEU A 196 12.38 20.49 3.93
CA LEU A 196 13.67 20.28 3.26
C LEU A 196 14.79 19.88 4.21
N ASP A 197 14.77 20.38 5.45
CA ASP A 197 15.72 20.01 6.50
C ASP A 197 15.70 18.50 6.79
N ALA A 198 14.51 17.92 6.92
CA ALA A 198 14.32 16.48 7.10
C ALA A 198 14.87 15.67 5.90
N PHE A 199 14.52 16.08 4.68
CA PHE A 199 14.98 15.39 3.47
C PHE A 199 16.48 15.55 3.23
N GLU A 200 17.05 16.72 3.50
CA GLU A 200 18.49 16.93 3.41
C GLU A 200 19.26 16.11 4.44
N TYR A 201 18.73 15.98 5.66
CA TYR A 201 19.27 15.10 6.68
C TYR A 201 19.28 13.64 6.21
N LEU A 202 18.13 13.10 5.79
CA LEU A 202 18.02 11.70 5.35
C LEU A 202 18.93 11.37 4.17
N LYS A 203 19.06 12.30 3.20
CA LYS A 203 20.02 12.16 2.09
C LYS A 203 21.46 12.03 2.58
N ARG A 204 21.88 12.83 3.56
CA ARG A 204 23.25 12.79 4.12
C ARG A 204 23.51 11.48 4.88
N GLU A 205 22.47 10.92 5.48
CA GLU A 205 22.51 9.65 6.20
C GLU A 205 22.36 8.41 5.28
N ASN A 206 22.16 8.61 3.97
CA ASN A 206 21.85 7.55 3.00
C ASN A 206 20.56 6.77 3.35
N ASN A 207 19.60 7.42 4.00
CA ASN A 207 18.33 6.81 4.34
C ASN A 207 17.29 7.04 3.23
N HIS A 208 16.35 6.11 3.12
CA HIS A 208 15.31 6.11 2.10
C HIS A 208 14.09 6.93 2.53
N PHE A 209 13.45 7.58 1.57
CA PHE A 209 12.17 8.22 1.81
C PHE A 209 11.28 8.27 0.58
N THR A 210 9.99 8.13 0.85
CA THR A 210 8.90 8.40 -0.10
C THR A 210 8.19 9.69 0.29
N ILE A 211 7.41 10.26 -0.62
CA ILE A 211 6.62 11.47 -0.36
C ILE A 211 5.26 11.28 -1.03
N HIS A 212 4.17 11.43 -0.29
CA HIS A 212 2.83 11.60 -0.89
C HIS A 212 2.83 12.82 -1.80
N ALA A 213 2.73 12.63 -3.11
CA ALA A 213 2.76 13.75 -4.05
C ALA A 213 2.04 13.40 -5.35
N GLY A 214 1.32 14.37 -5.91
CA GLY A 214 0.58 14.20 -7.14
C GLY A 214 -0.71 13.44 -6.95
N GLU A 215 -1.44 13.70 -5.87
CA GLU A 215 -2.80 13.22 -5.66
C GLU A 215 -3.80 14.38 -5.73
N ALA A 216 -3.66 15.37 -4.84
CA ALA A 216 -4.55 16.52 -4.68
C ALA A 216 -4.00 17.86 -5.21
N PHE A 217 -2.68 18.02 -5.39
CA PHE A 217 -2.08 19.28 -5.93
C PHE A 217 -1.53 19.18 -7.36
N GLY A 218 -1.27 17.96 -7.86
CA GLY A 218 -0.89 17.71 -9.26
C GLY A 218 0.61 17.81 -9.57
N LEU A 219 0.95 18.09 -10.83
CA LEU A 219 2.33 18.07 -11.36
C LEU A 219 3.36 18.91 -10.57
N PRO A 220 3.04 20.12 -10.07
CA PRO A 220 4.01 20.91 -9.29
C PRO A 220 4.48 20.19 -8.03
N SER A 221 3.59 19.42 -7.38
CA SER A 221 3.95 18.65 -6.18
C SER A 221 4.89 17.50 -6.49
N ILE A 222 4.59 16.73 -7.55
CA ILE A 222 5.46 15.67 -8.05
C ILE A 222 6.84 16.24 -8.38
N TRP A 223 6.87 17.37 -9.09
CA TRP A 223 8.12 18.03 -9.44
C TRP A 223 8.90 18.48 -8.21
N GLN A 224 8.26 19.07 -7.20
CA GLN A 224 8.92 19.49 -5.96
C GLN A 224 9.44 18.29 -5.14
N ALA A 225 8.65 17.23 -5.02
CA ALA A 225 9.04 16.00 -4.33
C ALA A 225 10.31 15.39 -4.95
N LEU A 226 10.43 15.40 -6.28
CA LEU A 226 11.59 14.85 -6.97
C LEU A 226 12.78 15.80 -7.06
N GLN A 227 12.57 17.04 -7.49
CA GLN A 227 13.67 17.94 -7.85
C GLN A 227 14.26 18.67 -6.65
N TRP A 228 13.42 19.06 -5.70
CA TRP A 228 13.89 19.71 -4.47
C TRP A 228 14.13 18.67 -3.39
N CYS A 229 13.11 17.86 -3.10
CA CYS A 229 13.16 16.97 -1.94
C CYS A 229 13.94 15.69 -2.23
N GLY A 230 14.01 15.24 -3.49
CA GLY A 230 14.81 14.08 -3.90
C GLY A 230 14.23 12.74 -3.49
N ALA A 231 12.90 12.60 -3.49
CA ALA A 231 12.21 11.37 -3.11
C ALA A 231 12.66 10.16 -3.94
N ASP A 232 12.84 9.01 -3.29
CA ASP A 232 13.15 7.74 -3.95
C ASP A 232 11.92 7.14 -4.62
N ARG A 233 10.73 7.43 -4.06
CA ARG A 233 9.41 7.01 -4.53
C ARG A 233 8.39 8.11 -4.34
N LEU A 234 7.25 7.98 -5.01
CA LEU A 234 6.10 8.86 -4.83
C LEU A 234 4.93 8.07 -4.27
N GLY A 235 4.44 8.48 -3.11
CA GLY A 235 3.12 8.09 -2.62
C GLY A 235 2.07 8.58 -3.59
N HIS A 236 1.30 7.67 -4.17
CA HIS A 236 0.44 7.89 -5.34
C HIS A 236 1.22 8.28 -6.61
N GLY A 237 1.40 9.59 -6.87
CA GLY A 237 1.88 10.11 -8.15
C GLY A 237 0.88 9.99 -9.30
N VAL A 238 -0.40 9.74 -9.01
CA VAL A 238 -1.47 9.49 -9.99
C VAL A 238 -1.66 10.63 -10.99
N ARG A 239 -1.50 11.89 -10.54
CA ARG A 239 -1.60 13.09 -11.38
C ARG A 239 -0.44 13.26 -12.36
N ILE A 240 0.55 12.37 -12.39
CA ILE A 240 1.55 12.34 -13.47
C ILE A 240 0.90 12.17 -14.85
N ILE A 241 -0.32 11.60 -14.88
CA ILE A 241 -1.17 11.48 -16.06
C ILE A 241 -1.44 12.82 -16.75
N ASP A 242 -1.46 13.93 -16.00
CA ASP A 242 -1.69 15.27 -16.54
C ASP A 242 -0.52 15.76 -17.42
N ASP A 243 0.65 15.13 -17.32
CA ASP A 243 1.82 15.39 -18.17
C ASP A 243 1.91 14.38 -19.33
N ILE A 244 0.80 13.72 -19.67
CA ILE A 244 0.70 12.74 -20.76
C ILE A 244 -0.42 13.15 -21.72
N GLU A 245 -0.06 13.42 -22.97
CA GLU A 245 -1.00 13.74 -24.04
C GLU A 245 -1.27 12.50 -24.88
N ILE A 246 -2.54 12.18 -25.13
CA ILE A 246 -2.98 11.16 -26.08
C ILE A 246 -3.63 11.86 -27.27
N ALA A 247 -3.08 11.70 -28.47
CA ALA A 247 -3.66 12.25 -29.70
C ALA A 247 -4.83 11.40 -30.20
N ASP A 248 -5.62 11.95 -31.13
CA ASP A 248 -6.80 11.28 -31.71
C ASP A 248 -6.46 9.95 -32.42
N ASP A 249 -5.23 9.80 -32.92
CA ASP A 249 -4.74 8.57 -33.55
C ASP A 249 -4.23 7.51 -32.54
N GLY A 250 -4.35 7.80 -31.23
CA GLY A 250 -3.89 6.96 -30.14
C GLY A 250 -2.39 7.07 -29.83
N SER A 251 -1.65 7.93 -30.54
CA SER A 251 -0.24 8.17 -30.21
C SER A 251 -0.12 8.90 -28.87
N VAL A 252 0.88 8.52 -28.08
CA VAL A 252 1.11 9.07 -26.74
C VAL A 252 2.38 9.90 -26.72
N LYS A 253 2.27 11.13 -26.24
CA LYS A 253 3.39 12.05 -26.04
C LYS A 253 3.53 12.34 -24.55
N LEU A 254 4.72 12.04 -24.02
CA LEU A 254 5.06 12.36 -22.63
C LEU A 254 5.60 13.79 -22.56
N GLY A 255 5.12 14.55 -21.58
CA GLY A 255 5.76 15.75 -21.12
C GLY A 255 7.10 15.47 -20.43
N ARG A 256 7.78 16.54 -20.01
CA ARG A 256 9.14 16.45 -19.50
C ARG A 256 9.20 15.71 -18.17
N LEU A 257 8.22 15.91 -17.29
CA LEU A 257 8.20 15.30 -15.97
C LEU A 257 7.83 13.82 -16.06
N ALA A 258 6.79 13.47 -16.84
CA ALA A 258 6.40 12.11 -17.13
C ALA A 258 7.54 11.31 -17.78
N SER A 259 8.25 11.90 -18.74
CA SER A 259 9.45 11.29 -19.34
C SER A 259 10.53 11.02 -18.28
N TYR A 260 10.82 12.02 -17.43
CA TYR A 260 11.81 11.87 -16.37
C TYR A 260 11.45 10.76 -15.39
N VAL A 261 10.21 10.75 -14.88
CA VAL A 261 9.68 9.73 -13.95
C VAL A 261 9.81 8.33 -14.54
N ARG A 262 9.38 8.14 -15.80
CA ARG A 262 9.45 6.85 -16.49
C ARG A 262 10.89 6.40 -16.69
N ASP A 263 11.74 7.27 -17.21
CA ASP A 263 13.09 6.91 -17.67
C ASP A 263 14.05 6.71 -16.48
N LYS A 264 13.86 7.46 -15.38
CA LYS A 264 14.56 7.23 -14.10
C LYS A 264 14.00 6.08 -13.28
N ARG A 265 12.91 5.44 -13.74
CA ARG A 265 12.24 4.33 -13.05
C ARG A 265 11.80 4.73 -11.63
N ILE A 266 11.31 5.96 -11.47
CA ILE A 266 10.75 6.45 -10.19
C ILE A 266 9.46 5.65 -9.91
N PRO A 267 9.38 4.93 -8.77
CA PRO A 267 8.19 4.19 -8.39
C PRO A 267 7.00 5.11 -8.12
N LEU A 268 5.84 4.72 -8.63
CA LEU A 268 4.54 5.33 -8.36
C LEU A 268 3.74 4.34 -7.50
N GLU A 269 3.57 4.67 -6.24
CA GLU A 269 2.86 3.85 -5.26
C GLU A 269 1.34 4.05 -5.44
N MET A 270 0.78 3.47 -6.50
CA MET A 270 -0.63 3.68 -6.86
C MET A 270 -1.57 2.96 -5.88
N CYS A 271 -2.68 3.60 -5.54
CA CYS A 271 -3.70 3.09 -4.61
C CYS A 271 -5.08 3.21 -5.27
N PRO A 272 -5.47 2.27 -6.15
CA PRO A 272 -6.64 2.43 -7.01
C PRO A 272 -7.94 2.79 -6.28
N THR A 273 -8.33 2.06 -5.23
CA THR A 273 -9.57 2.38 -4.49
C THR A 273 -9.49 3.75 -3.82
N SER A 274 -8.39 4.05 -3.14
CA SER A 274 -8.16 5.36 -2.52
C SER A 274 -8.23 6.50 -3.54
N ASN A 275 -7.61 6.34 -4.72
CA ASN A 275 -7.64 7.34 -5.78
C ASN A 275 -9.05 7.59 -6.34
N LEU A 276 -9.97 6.62 -6.27
CA LEU A 276 -11.38 6.85 -6.58
C LEU A 276 -12.07 7.66 -5.46
N GLN A 277 -11.88 7.27 -4.21
CA GLN A 277 -12.48 7.93 -3.04
C GLN A 277 -12.00 9.39 -2.87
N THR A 278 -10.74 9.67 -3.19
CA THR A 278 -10.16 11.02 -3.15
C THR A 278 -10.46 11.84 -4.42
N GLY A 279 -11.11 11.25 -5.43
CA GLY A 279 -11.46 11.90 -6.70
C GLY A 279 -10.26 12.11 -7.64
N ALA A 280 -9.11 11.49 -7.36
CA ALA A 280 -7.94 11.53 -8.23
C ALA A 280 -8.13 10.68 -9.51
N ALA A 281 -9.06 9.72 -9.50
CA ALA A 281 -9.52 8.94 -10.63
C ALA A 281 -11.05 8.76 -10.60
N THR A 282 -11.67 8.56 -11.77
CA THR A 282 -13.13 8.52 -11.92
C THR A 282 -13.73 7.12 -11.83
N SER A 283 -12.98 6.10 -12.25
CA SER A 283 -13.41 4.71 -12.27
C SER A 283 -12.18 3.80 -12.33
N TYR A 284 -12.33 2.51 -12.02
CA TYR A 284 -11.25 1.55 -12.23
C TYR A 284 -10.91 1.40 -13.73
N ALA A 285 -11.89 1.46 -14.63
CA ALA A 285 -11.68 1.31 -16.08
C ALA A 285 -10.88 2.47 -16.68
N ASP A 286 -11.06 3.68 -16.14
CA ASP A 286 -10.36 4.89 -16.58
C ASP A 286 -9.16 5.24 -15.68
N HIS A 287 -8.83 4.36 -14.73
CA HIS A 287 -7.79 4.64 -13.74
C HIS A 287 -6.43 4.86 -14.43
N PRO A 288 -5.67 5.93 -14.10
CA PRO A 288 -4.40 6.24 -14.76
C PRO A 288 -3.37 5.11 -14.76
N ILE A 289 -3.42 4.22 -13.76
CA ILE A 289 -2.55 3.03 -13.69
C ILE A 289 -2.59 2.18 -14.98
N GLY A 290 -3.73 2.12 -15.66
CA GLY A 290 -3.90 1.38 -16.91
C GLY A 290 -2.99 1.88 -18.02
N LEU A 291 -2.97 3.21 -18.23
CA LEU A 291 -2.09 3.84 -19.21
C LEU A 291 -0.63 3.80 -18.76
N LEU A 292 -0.36 4.08 -17.48
CA LEU A 292 1.00 4.05 -16.93
C LEU A 292 1.66 2.67 -17.08
N ARG A 293 0.89 1.60 -16.88
CA ARG A 293 1.32 0.21 -17.12
C ARG A 293 1.65 -0.05 -18.60
N LYS A 294 0.80 0.43 -19.52
CA LYS A 294 1.03 0.30 -20.98
C LYS A 294 2.29 1.06 -21.43
N LEU A 295 2.56 2.20 -20.81
CA LEU A 295 3.73 3.04 -21.08
C LEU A 295 4.97 2.65 -20.27
N HIS A 296 4.92 1.52 -19.57
CA HIS A 296 6.02 0.95 -18.80
C HIS A 296 6.55 1.85 -17.67
N PHE A 297 5.73 2.74 -17.10
CA PHE A 297 6.07 3.40 -15.84
C PHE A 297 6.30 2.38 -14.75
N ARG A 298 6.99 2.77 -13.68
CA ARG A 298 7.19 1.87 -12.54
C ARG A 298 6.04 1.99 -11.54
N ALA A 299 4.85 1.61 -11.99
CA ALA A 299 3.67 1.57 -11.14
C ALA A 299 3.69 0.31 -10.25
N THR A 300 3.21 0.46 -9.02
CA THR A 300 2.91 -0.61 -8.06
C THR A 300 1.43 -0.55 -7.68
N VAL A 301 0.90 -1.59 -7.04
CA VAL A 301 -0.48 -1.64 -6.54
C VAL A 301 -0.44 -1.72 -5.03
N ASN A 302 -1.21 -0.87 -4.35
CA ASN A 302 -1.23 -0.76 -2.89
C ASN A 302 -2.63 -0.42 -2.37
N THR A 303 -2.82 -0.56 -1.06
CA THR A 303 -4.10 -0.43 -0.36
C THR A 303 -4.36 0.94 0.23
N ASP A 304 -3.31 1.70 0.57
CA ASP A 304 -3.42 2.95 1.32
C ASP A 304 -4.04 2.75 2.71
N ASN A 305 -5.35 2.86 2.87
CA ASN A 305 -6.04 2.74 4.15
C ASN A 305 -7.06 1.59 4.07
N ARG A 306 -6.66 0.35 4.40
CA ARG A 306 -7.53 -0.84 4.21
C ARG A 306 -8.92 -0.70 4.84
N LEU A 307 -9.01 -0.16 6.06
CA LEU A 307 -10.28 0.02 6.76
C LEU A 307 -11.13 1.11 6.11
N MET A 308 -10.54 2.27 5.84
CA MET A 308 -11.24 3.43 5.27
C MET A 308 -11.65 3.20 3.82
N SER A 309 -10.81 2.52 3.05
CA SER A 309 -11.12 2.15 1.67
C SER A 309 -12.00 0.90 1.59
N GLY A 310 -12.16 0.16 2.68
CA GLY A 310 -12.88 -1.11 2.70
C GLY A 310 -12.33 -2.09 1.66
N THR A 311 -11.00 -2.19 1.59
CA THR A 311 -10.25 -2.91 0.54
C THR A 311 -9.17 -3.83 1.13
N SER A 312 -8.61 -4.69 0.29
CA SER A 312 -7.46 -5.55 0.56
C SER A 312 -6.54 -5.60 -0.68
N MET A 313 -5.33 -6.13 -0.53
CA MET A 313 -4.41 -6.27 -1.66
C MET A 313 -4.98 -7.15 -2.77
N SER A 314 -5.71 -8.21 -2.42
CA SER A 314 -6.41 -9.03 -3.41
C SER A 314 -7.57 -8.30 -4.06
N GLN A 315 -8.34 -7.50 -3.31
CA GLN A 315 -9.43 -6.70 -3.89
C GLN A 315 -8.91 -5.63 -4.86
N GLU A 316 -7.79 -4.95 -4.55
CA GLU A 316 -7.14 -4.03 -5.50
C GLU A 316 -6.78 -4.73 -6.81
N PHE A 317 -6.16 -5.91 -6.72
CA PHE A 317 -5.82 -6.69 -7.90
C PHE A 317 -7.06 -7.21 -8.65
N GLU A 318 -8.12 -7.60 -7.95
CA GLU A 318 -9.39 -8.01 -8.56
C GLU A 318 -10.03 -6.86 -9.33
N HIS A 319 -10.09 -5.66 -8.75
CA HIS A 319 -10.60 -4.47 -9.43
C HIS A 319 -9.82 -4.16 -10.71
N LEU A 320 -8.49 -4.18 -10.65
CA LEU A 320 -7.65 -3.93 -11.83
C LEU A 320 -7.74 -5.05 -12.87
N THR A 321 -7.84 -6.30 -12.41
CA THR A 321 -8.03 -7.47 -13.27
C THR A 321 -9.34 -7.38 -14.05
N ASN A 322 -10.44 -7.04 -13.37
CA ASN A 322 -11.74 -6.86 -13.99
C ASN A 322 -11.77 -5.65 -14.93
N ALA A 323 -11.12 -4.55 -14.55
CA ALA A 323 -11.13 -3.30 -15.33
C ALA A 323 -10.27 -3.37 -16.60
N PHE A 324 -9.09 -4.02 -16.53
CA PHE A 324 -8.10 -4.00 -17.62
C PHE A 324 -7.88 -5.36 -18.28
N GLY A 325 -8.53 -6.42 -17.81
CA GLY A 325 -8.29 -7.79 -18.27
C GLY A 325 -6.89 -8.29 -17.90
N TYR A 326 -6.32 -7.78 -16.80
CA TYR A 326 -4.97 -8.17 -16.37
C TYR A 326 -4.89 -9.64 -16.02
N THR A 327 -3.72 -10.21 -16.31
CA THR A 327 -3.42 -11.63 -16.12
C THR A 327 -2.50 -11.83 -14.92
N LEU A 328 -2.20 -13.09 -14.56
CA LEU A 328 -1.14 -13.39 -13.59
C LEU A 328 0.22 -12.81 -14.00
N GLU A 329 0.49 -12.62 -15.29
CA GLU A 329 1.73 -11.99 -15.76
C GLU A 329 1.78 -10.49 -15.46
N ASP A 330 0.63 -9.81 -15.58
CA ASP A 330 0.51 -8.41 -15.23
C ASP A 330 0.62 -8.21 -13.73
N MET A 331 -0.06 -9.05 -12.93
CA MET A 331 0.09 -9.06 -11.47
C MET A 331 1.56 -9.28 -11.08
N GLN A 332 2.21 -10.28 -11.67
CA GLN A 332 3.64 -10.54 -11.45
C GLN A 332 4.50 -9.32 -11.80
N TRP A 333 4.17 -8.60 -12.87
CA TRP A 333 4.87 -7.39 -13.26
C TRP A 333 4.75 -6.28 -12.21
N PHE A 334 3.54 -6.04 -11.68
CA PHE A 334 3.32 -5.06 -10.61
C PHE A 334 4.06 -5.46 -9.33
N THR A 335 3.95 -6.72 -8.92
CA THR A 335 4.63 -7.26 -7.73
C THR A 335 6.15 -7.15 -7.86
N VAL A 336 6.72 -7.48 -9.02
CA VAL A 336 8.17 -7.35 -9.25
C VAL A 336 8.59 -5.88 -9.27
N ASN A 337 7.79 -4.97 -9.85
CA ASN A 337 8.07 -3.54 -9.77
C ASN A 337 8.08 -3.03 -8.34
N ALA A 338 7.13 -3.48 -7.52
CA ALA A 338 7.05 -3.16 -6.11
C ALA A 338 8.28 -3.70 -5.36
N MET A 339 8.62 -4.99 -5.53
CA MET A 339 9.79 -5.54 -4.84
C MET A 339 11.11 -4.88 -5.25
N LYS A 340 11.28 -4.53 -6.53
CA LYS A 340 12.45 -3.77 -6.95
C LYS A 340 12.51 -2.39 -6.28
N SER A 341 11.38 -1.84 -5.83
CA SER A 341 11.24 -0.49 -5.26
C SER A 341 11.28 -0.47 -3.74
N ALA A 342 11.29 -1.63 -3.09
CA ALA A 342 11.42 -1.72 -1.64
C ALA A 342 12.73 -1.08 -1.14
N PHE A 343 12.70 -0.58 0.09
CA PHE A 343 13.80 0.07 0.78
C PHE A 343 14.69 -0.91 1.57
N ILE A 344 14.61 -2.20 1.26
CA ILE A 344 15.56 -3.21 1.79
C ILE A 344 16.76 -3.42 0.85
N PRO A 345 17.88 -3.98 1.36
CA PRO A 345 19.08 -4.27 0.59
C PRO A 345 18.83 -4.97 -0.75
N PHE A 346 19.69 -4.67 -1.72
CA PHE A 346 19.53 -5.11 -3.10
C PHE A 346 19.52 -6.64 -3.26
N ASP A 347 20.41 -7.34 -2.54
CA ASP A 347 20.51 -8.79 -2.49
C ASP A 347 19.23 -9.42 -1.92
N GLU A 348 18.67 -8.83 -0.86
CA GLU A 348 17.40 -9.28 -0.28
C GLU A 348 16.21 -9.06 -1.24
N ARG A 349 16.16 -7.92 -1.94
CA ARG A 349 15.16 -7.70 -3.01
C ARG A 349 15.30 -8.73 -4.13
N LEU A 350 16.53 -9.03 -4.54
CA LEU A 350 16.80 -9.98 -5.60
C LEU A 350 16.37 -11.40 -5.21
N ALA A 351 16.66 -11.81 -3.97
CA ALA A 351 16.21 -13.08 -3.40
C ALA A 351 14.69 -13.15 -3.35
N MET A 352 13.99 -12.12 -2.83
CA MET A 352 12.53 -12.10 -2.80
C MET A 352 11.92 -12.23 -4.21
N ILE A 353 12.51 -11.55 -5.21
CA ILE A 353 12.05 -11.65 -6.61
C ILE A 353 12.23 -13.06 -7.17
N ASN A 354 13.41 -13.65 -7.00
CA ASN A 354 13.78 -14.90 -7.68
C ASN A 354 13.35 -16.16 -6.94
N ASP A 355 13.28 -16.12 -5.62
CA ASP A 355 13.08 -17.30 -4.78
C ASP A 355 11.66 -17.38 -4.19
N VAL A 356 10.93 -16.25 -4.17
CA VAL A 356 9.56 -16.19 -3.62
C VAL A 356 8.54 -15.77 -4.68
N ILE A 357 8.71 -14.60 -5.28
CA ILE A 357 7.70 -14.00 -6.17
C ILE A 357 7.59 -14.78 -7.48
N LYS A 358 8.68 -14.89 -8.25
CA LYS A 358 8.65 -15.59 -9.54
C LYS A 358 8.23 -17.06 -9.41
N PRO A 359 8.74 -17.83 -8.42
CA PRO A 359 8.29 -19.21 -8.22
C PRO A 359 6.80 -19.30 -7.88
N GLY A 360 6.28 -18.44 -7.00
CA GLY A 360 4.86 -18.44 -6.66
C GLY A 360 3.95 -18.16 -7.86
N TYR A 361 4.30 -17.20 -8.71
CA TYR A 361 3.55 -16.99 -9.96
C TYR A 361 3.74 -18.12 -10.97
N ALA A 362 4.90 -18.77 -11.02
CA ALA A 362 5.13 -19.91 -11.91
C ALA A 362 4.26 -21.11 -11.50
N GLU A 363 4.11 -21.36 -10.19
CA GLU A 363 3.22 -22.37 -9.64
C GLU A 363 1.77 -22.10 -10.07
N LEU A 364 1.23 -20.91 -9.80
CA LEU A 364 -0.14 -20.53 -10.18
C LEU A 364 -0.39 -20.64 -11.69
N LYS A 365 0.55 -20.18 -12.52
CA LYS A 365 0.42 -20.26 -13.98
C LYS A 365 0.51 -21.70 -14.51
N SER A 366 1.00 -22.64 -13.71
CA SER A 366 1.11 -24.05 -14.09
C SER A 366 -0.10 -24.90 -13.65
N GLU A 367 -1.01 -24.37 -12.82
CA GLU A 367 -2.11 -25.13 -12.23
C GLU A 367 -3.03 -25.80 -13.25
N TRP A 368 -3.24 -25.16 -14.41
CA TRP A 368 -4.05 -25.73 -15.49
C TRP A 368 -3.53 -27.09 -16.00
N LEU A 369 -2.23 -27.39 -15.84
CA LEU A 369 -1.65 -28.69 -16.21
C LEU A 369 -2.18 -29.82 -15.31
N PHE A 370 -2.59 -29.49 -14.10
CA PHE A 370 -3.08 -30.42 -13.08
C PHE A 370 -4.60 -30.41 -12.95
N GLN A 371 -5.29 -29.55 -13.70
CA GLN A 371 -6.73 -29.59 -13.92
C GLN A 371 -7.09 -30.74 -14.90
N GLN A 372 -6.75 -31.99 -14.58
CA GLN A 372 -7.13 -33.13 -15.43
C GLN A 372 -8.56 -33.64 -15.15
N THR A 373 -9.41 -33.54 -16.17
CA THR A 373 -10.44 -34.55 -16.57
C THR A 373 -11.46 -35.02 -15.52
N ALA A 374 -12.27 -34.12 -14.96
CA ALA A 374 -13.46 -34.50 -14.18
C ALA A 374 -14.74 -34.76 -15.01
N THR A 375 -14.69 -34.67 -16.35
CA THR A 375 -15.89 -34.68 -17.22
C THR A 375 -16.08 -35.90 -18.13
N THR A 376 -15.31 -36.99 -17.99
CA THR A 376 -15.49 -38.21 -18.81
C THR A 376 -15.78 -39.49 -18.00
N SER A 377 -16.65 -39.42 -17.00
CA SER A 377 -17.30 -40.61 -16.42
C SER A 377 -18.79 -40.38 -16.18
N GLY A 378 -19.53 -40.13 -17.26
CA GLY A 378 -20.98 -39.95 -17.23
C GLY A 378 -21.66 -40.48 -18.49
N SER A 379 -22.07 -41.74 -18.45
CA SER A 379 -23.00 -42.41 -19.38
C SER A 379 -22.49 -42.82 -20.77
N ALA A 380 -21.80 -43.95 -20.81
CA ALA A 380 -21.86 -44.88 -21.94
C ALA A 380 -22.32 -46.25 -21.43
N VAL A 381 -23.57 -46.37 -20.95
CA VAL A 381 -24.27 -47.66 -20.80
C VAL A 381 -25.79 -47.46 -20.93
N ALA A 382 -26.29 -47.66 -22.15
CA ALA A 382 -27.56 -48.30 -22.51
C ALA A 382 -27.57 -48.31 -24.05
N GLY A 383 -27.29 -49.40 -24.76
CA GLY A 383 -27.82 -50.74 -24.56
C GLY A 383 -29.12 -50.86 -25.36
N GLY A 384 -29.01 -50.98 -26.68
CA GLY A 384 -30.06 -51.32 -27.63
C GLY A 384 -29.54 -52.38 -28.59
#